data_AF-A0A382BEV6-F1
#
_entry.id   AF-A0A382BEV6-F1
#
_cell.length_a   1.000
_cell.length_b   1.000
_cell.length_c   1.000
_cell.angle_alpha   90.00
_cell.angle_beta   90.00
_cell.angle_gamma   90.00
#
_symmetry.space_group_name_H-M   'P 1'
#
loop_
_entity.id
_entity.type
_entity.pdbx_description
1 polymer ?
#
loop_
_entity_poly.entity_id
_entity_poly.type
_entity_poly.pdbx_seq_one_letter_code
_entity_poly.pdbx_strand_id
1 'polypeptide(L)'
;MLTQIEKQQFRGLLFRHLDGIVMAPAAFALHEKKVLSYLLKNKTVFLKEITEQFNANEGYLNAALRLLCSYGWLVQKIDNENDIIEYELSDSSEIAFNHVHHYEDVVKLLKYSEQFHQRKFELEPFLALIKIFEKFKNNYGLTISNDEKTQIIQQQILDHIEGHIVGPTTVRLGMSGMFHKYFMDAPFRPEEFHRDVESFGKLLDMFSYLGWFDEKNGTYQFTEKGLFYAKRASAYGVTVSYTPMFRKLDEMIFGDPEILRTRDQLETEIHVDRATNVWGSGGAHAVYFNAIDEIIVKLFNQPIDKQPKGILDMGCGNGAFLQHIFDVIDQQTARGKLLDEYPLFIVGADYNQIALKIAKENLINADIWAKVIFGDVGKPDVLAEKLKKDYDIDLIDLLNVRTFLDHNRPWRPPETSNPSRASQSTGAFVYRGKRINNNLIEDSLVEHFLEWAPYIKKFGLLMMELHTLPPLVTAA
;
A
#
# COMPACT_ATOMS: atom_id res chain seq x y z
N MET A 1 6.52 -29.59 0.56
CA MET A 1 7.19 -28.53 -0.23
C MET A 1 6.39 -28.20 -1.48
N LEU A 2 5.94 -26.94 -1.60
CA LEU A 2 5.21 -26.43 -2.76
C LEU A 2 6.05 -26.37 -4.06
N THR A 3 5.44 -26.77 -5.16
CA THR A 3 5.93 -26.57 -6.54
C THR A 3 5.94 -25.09 -6.94
N GLN A 4 6.60 -24.75 -8.04
CA GLN A 4 6.59 -23.38 -8.56
C GLN A 4 5.20 -22.93 -9.02
N ILE A 5 4.42 -23.83 -9.63
CA ILE A 5 3.07 -23.56 -10.10
C ILE A 5 2.15 -23.24 -8.91
N GLU A 6 2.18 -24.05 -7.84
CA GLU A 6 1.39 -23.77 -6.63
C GLU A 6 1.77 -22.42 -6.01
N LYS A 7 3.07 -22.11 -5.93
CA LYS A 7 3.53 -20.80 -5.44
C LYS A 7 3.06 -19.64 -6.31
N GLN A 8 2.93 -19.81 -7.62
CA GLN A 8 2.39 -18.80 -8.51
C GLN A 8 0.89 -18.62 -8.29
N GLN A 9 0.14 -19.72 -8.22
CA GLN A 9 -1.31 -19.71 -7.96
C GLN A 9 -1.65 -19.05 -6.62
N PHE A 10 -0.97 -19.42 -5.54
CA PHE A 10 -1.20 -18.82 -4.22
C PHE A 10 -0.81 -17.34 -4.17
N ARG A 11 0.18 -16.92 -4.95
CA ARG A 11 0.54 -15.51 -5.08
C ARG A 11 -0.50 -14.73 -5.88
N GLY A 12 -1.03 -15.32 -6.95
CA GLY A 12 -2.14 -14.75 -7.71
C GLY A 12 -3.38 -14.55 -6.84
N LEU A 13 -3.73 -15.55 -6.03
CA LEU A 13 -4.83 -15.44 -5.08
C LEU A 13 -4.58 -14.37 -4.01
N LEU A 14 -3.34 -14.29 -3.48
CA LEU A 14 -2.95 -13.21 -2.56
C LEU A 14 -3.22 -11.83 -3.18
N PHE A 15 -2.81 -11.60 -4.43
CA PHE A 15 -3.07 -10.32 -5.10
C PHE A 15 -4.57 -10.06 -5.29
N ARG A 16 -5.36 -11.07 -5.68
CA ARG A 16 -6.83 -10.93 -5.76
C ARG A 16 -7.47 -10.62 -4.41
N HIS A 17 -6.91 -11.13 -3.31
CA HIS A 17 -7.35 -10.73 -1.98
C HIS A 17 -7.10 -9.25 -1.70
N LEU A 18 -5.90 -8.75 -2.01
CA LEU A 18 -5.54 -7.34 -1.83
C LEU A 18 -6.42 -6.45 -2.69
N ASP A 19 -6.62 -6.82 -3.94
CA ASP A 19 -7.45 -6.08 -4.86
C ASP A 19 -8.91 -6.08 -4.42
N GLY A 20 -9.40 -7.18 -3.86
CA GLY A 20 -10.71 -7.27 -3.25
C GLY A 20 -10.94 -6.20 -2.19
N ILE A 21 -9.97 -5.98 -1.29
CA ILE A 21 -10.00 -4.95 -0.23
C ILE A 21 -10.26 -3.55 -0.78
N VAL A 22 -9.80 -3.26 -2.00
CA VAL A 22 -9.96 -1.96 -2.66
C VAL A 22 -11.19 -1.94 -3.58
N MET A 23 -11.38 -2.98 -4.38
CA MET A 23 -12.41 -3.09 -5.40
C MET A 23 -13.81 -3.15 -4.80
N ALA A 24 -14.03 -3.94 -3.75
CA ALA A 24 -15.35 -4.12 -3.17
C ALA A 24 -15.98 -2.80 -2.68
N PRO A 25 -15.32 -1.98 -1.84
CA PRO A 25 -15.90 -0.69 -1.43
C PRO A 25 -16.07 0.29 -2.59
N ALA A 26 -15.16 0.30 -3.57
CA ALA A 26 -15.23 1.21 -4.72
C ALA A 26 -16.41 0.85 -5.65
N ALA A 27 -16.45 -0.39 -6.12
CA ALA A 27 -17.49 -0.87 -7.02
C ALA A 27 -18.88 -0.81 -6.37
N PHE A 28 -18.97 -1.18 -5.09
CA PHE A 28 -20.24 -1.12 -4.36
C PHE A 28 -20.75 0.31 -4.18
N ALA A 29 -19.88 1.29 -3.87
CA ALA A 29 -20.27 2.69 -3.80
C ALA A 29 -20.84 3.21 -5.15
N LEU A 30 -20.20 2.84 -6.27
CA LEU A 30 -20.68 3.17 -7.61
C LEU A 30 -22.02 2.49 -7.94
N HIS A 31 -22.19 1.25 -7.50
CA HIS A 31 -23.43 0.48 -7.67
C HIS A 31 -24.59 1.10 -6.88
N GLU A 32 -24.39 1.39 -5.59
CA GLU A 32 -25.40 1.96 -4.70
C GLU A 32 -25.91 3.33 -5.20
N LYS A 33 -24.99 4.14 -5.75
CA LYS A 33 -25.33 5.43 -6.38
C LYS A 33 -25.84 5.31 -7.82
N LYS A 34 -25.99 4.09 -8.36
CA LYS A 34 -26.48 3.80 -9.71
C LYS A 34 -25.59 4.31 -10.85
N VAL A 35 -24.32 4.60 -10.59
CA VAL A 35 -23.33 4.98 -11.61
C VAL A 35 -23.15 3.84 -12.62
N LEU A 36 -23.05 2.60 -12.15
CA LEU A 36 -22.90 1.43 -13.02
C LEU A 36 -24.08 1.26 -13.98
N SER A 37 -25.32 1.47 -13.51
CA SER A 37 -26.51 1.42 -14.35
C SER A 37 -26.53 2.54 -15.39
N TYR A 38 -26.06 3.74 -15.03
CA TYR A 38 -25.92 4.85 -15.98
C TYR A 38 -24.88 4.54 -17.06
N LEU A 39 -23.75 3.92 -16.70
CA LEU A 39 -22.75 3.45 -17.67
C LEU A 39 -23.33 2.43 -18.64
N LEU A 40 -24.07 1.42 -18.16
CA LEU A 40 -24.71 0.42 -19.03
C LEU A 40 -25.70 1.05 -20.02
N LYS A 41 -26.44 2.07 -19.58
CA LYS A 41 -27.42 2.76 -20.43
C LYS A 41 -26.76 3.60 -21.53
N ASN A 42 -25.71 4.36 -21.19
CA ASN A 42 -25.11 5.33 -22.11
C ASN A 42 -23.94 4.76 -22.94
N LYS A 43 -23.37 3.63 -22.52
CA LYS A 43 -22.26 2.89 -23.15
C LYS A 43 -20.92 3.61 -23.15
N THR A 44 -20.88 4.84 -23.61
CA THR A 44 -19.69 5.70 -23.65
C THR A 44 -20.05 7.04 -23.03
N VAL A 45 -19.24 7.52 -22.09
CA VAL A 45 -19.51 8.76 -21.35
C VAL A 45 -18.23 9.47 -20.97
N PHE A 46 -18.27 10.79 -20.93
CA PHE A 46 -17.16 11.58 -20.40
C PHE A 46 -17.20 11.60 -18.87
N LEU A 47 -16.03 11.60 -18.23
CA LEU A 47 -15.93 11.70 -16.77
C LEU A 47 -16.72 12.89 -16.22
N LYS A 48 -16.61 14.05 -16.89
CA LYS A 48 -17.32 15.28 -16.51
C LYS A 48 -18.83 15.09 -16.46
N GLU A 49 -19.41 14.36 -17.42
CA GLU A 49 -20.85 14.09 -17.46
C GLU A 49 -21.29 13.22 -16.28
N ILE A 50 -20.50 12.20 -15.92
CA ILE A 50 -20.77 11.36 -14.74
C ILE A 50 -20.66 12.23 -13.47
N THR A 51 -19.61 13.05 -13.36
CA THR A 51 -19.39 13.95 -12.22
C THR A 51 -20.59 14.86 -12.00
N GLU A 52 -21.08 15.52 -13.05
CA GLU A 52 -22.23 16.43 -12.99
C GLU A 52 -23.53 15.69 -12.67
N GLN A 53 -23.78 14.55 -13.32
CA GLN A 53 -24.99 13.75 -13.13
C GLN A 53 -25.16 13.23 -11.70
N PHE A 54 -24.06 12.89 -11.03
CA PHE A 54 -24.06 12.29 -9.69
C PHE A 54 -23.58 13.24 -8.59
N ASN A 55 -23.29 14.51 -8.92
CA ASN A 55 -22.69 15.49 -8.02
C ASN A 55 -21.49 14.92 -7.25
N ALA A 56 -20.61 14.24 -7.98
CA ALA A 56 -19.48 13.52 -7.41
C ALA A 56 -18.22 14.40 -7.33
N ASN A 57 -17.30 14.03 -6.44
CA ASN A 57 -15.95 14.56 -6.40
C ASN A 57 -15.13 13.93 -7.53
N GLU A 58 -14.95 14.68 -8.63
CA GLU A 58 -14.41 14.20 -9.91
C GLU A 58 -13.13 13.35 -9.76
N GLY A 59 -12.21 13.77 -8.90
CA GLY A 59 -10.95 13.06 -8.71
C GLY A 59 -11.13 11.68 -8.11
N TYR A 60 -11.92 11.55 -7.04
CA TYR A 60 -12.18 10.26 -6.41
C TYR A 60 -13.03 9.35 -7.29
N LEU A 61 -14.01 9.93 -8.01
CA LEU A 61 -14.79 9.21 -9.02
C LEU A 61 -13.87 8.64 -10.13
N ASN A 62 -12.94 9.45 -10.64
CA ASN A 62 -11.97 9.03 -11.65
C ASN A 62 -11.11 7.86 -11.16
N ALA A 63 -10.63 7.91 -9.92
CA ALA A 63 -9.84 6.82 -9.33
C ALA A 63 -10.66 5.51 -9.22
N ALA A 64 -11.92 5.61 -8.79
CA ALA A 64 -12.82 4.45 -8.68
C ALA A 64 -13.16 3.84 -10.05
N LEU A 65 -13.45 4.66 -11.07
CA LEU A 65 -13.72 4.19 -12.44
C LEU A 65 -12.47 3.58 -13.09
N ARG A 66 -11.30 4.20 -12.88
CA ARG A 66 -10.01 3.66 -13.32
C ARG A 66 -9.74 2.28 -12.72
N LEU A 67 -10.12 2.04 -11.47
CA LEU A 67 -9.98 0.72 -10.84
C LEU A 67 -10.81 -0.36 -11.57
N LEU A 68 -12.03 -0.05 -12.01
CA LEU A 68 -12.83 -0.95 -12.84
C LEU A 68 -12.14 -1.22 -14.18
N CYS A 69 -11.47 -0.21 -14.75
CA CYS A 69 -10.68 -0.36 -15.98
C CYS A 69 -9.47 -1.27 -15.77
N SER A 70 -8.79 -1.17 -14.62
CA SER A 70 -7.65 -2.04 -14.28
C SER A 70 -8.01 -3.52 -14.24
N TYR A 71 -9.30 -3.83 -14.10
CA TYR A 71 -9.87 -5.17 -14.09
C TYR A 71 -10.58 -5.55 -15.39
N GLY A 72 -10.46 -4.71 -16.42
CA GLY A 72 -11.09 -4.94 -17.72
C GLY A 72 -12.62 -4.86 -17.69
N TRP A 73 -13.22 -4.30 -16.64
CA TRP A 73 -14.68 -4.12 -16.55
C TRP A 73 -15.15 -2.84 -17.23
N LEU A 74 -14.22 -1.94 -17.56
CA LEU A 74 -14.41 -0.73 -18.35
C LEU A 74 -13.14 -0.51 -19.19
N VAL A 75 -13.21 0.35 -20.19
CA VAL A 75 -12.05 0.85 -20.91
C VAL A 75 -11.96 2.36 -20.72
N GLN A 76 -10.76 2.85 -20.44
CA GLN A 76 -10.46 4.27 -20.23
C GLN A 76 -9.72 4.83 -21.43
N LYS A 77 -10.18 5.99 -21.92
CA LYS A 77 -9.48 6.80 -22.93
C LYS A 77 -9.13 8.15 -22.32
N ILE A 78 -7.88 8.56 -22.48
CA ILE A 78 -7.36 9.82 -21.93
C ILE A 78 -6.76 10.63 -23.08
N ASP A 79 -7.21 11.86 -23.21
CA ASP A 79 -6.60 12.89 -24.02
C ASP A 79 -5.98 13.94 -23.08
N ASN A 80 -4.67 13.82 -22.87
CA ASN A 80 -3.93 14.74 -21.99
C ASN A 80 -3.70 16.12 -22.65
N GLU A 81 -3.86 16.28 -23.96
CA GLU A 81 -3.73 17.59 -24.62
C GLU A 81 -4.95 18.46 -24.31
N ASN A 82 -6.15 17.86 -24.36
CA ASN A 82 -7.40 18.57 -24.10
C ASN A 82 -7.94 18.35 -22.67
N ASP A 83 -7.25 17.57 -21.84
CA ASP A 83 -7.63 17.20 -20.48
C ASP A 83 -8.99 16.48 -20.38
N ILE A 84 -9.24 15.57 -21.32
CA ILE A 84 -10.51 14.84 -21.46
C ILE A 84 -10.30 13.37 -21.04
N ILE A 85 -11.22 12.85 -20.24
CA ILE A 85 -11.29 11.42 -19.88
C ILE A 85 -12.66 10.88 -20.30
N GLU A 86 -12.63 9.80 -21.06
CA GLU A 86 -13.81 9.05 -21.52
C GLU A 86 -13.75 7.62 -21.00
N TYR A 87 -14.91 7.09 -20.62
CA TYR A 87 -15.10 5.71 -20.22
C TYR A 87 -16.07 5.01 -21.16
N GLU A 88 -15.72 3.80 -21.57
CA GLU A 88 -16.58 2.94 -22.38
C GLU A 88 -16.76 1.56 -21.75
N LEU A 89 -17.89 0.92 -22.05
CA LEU A 89 -18.10 -0.47 -21.65
C LEU A 89 -17.10 -1.38 -22.36
N SER A 90 -16.60 -2.38 -21.63
CA SER A 90 -15.94 -3.54 -22.18
C SER A 90 -16.94 -4.67 -22.36
N ASP A 91 -16.51 -5.74 -23.02
CA ASP A 91 -17.29 -6.97 -23.13
C ASP A 91 -17.54 -7.65 -21.77
N SER A 92 -16.91 -7.20 -20.68
CA SER A 92 -17.06 -7.73 -19.31
C SER A 92 -17.98 -6.88 -18.43
N SER A 93 -18.32 -5.66 -18.85
CA SER A 93 -19.00 -4.68 -17.99
C SER A 93 -20.32 -5.20 -17.45
N GLU A 94 -21.21 -5.70 -18.31
CA GLU A 94 -22.55 -6.14 -17.89
C GLU A 94 -22.47 -7.30 -16.90
N ILE A 95 -21.61 -8.29 -17.20
CA ILE A 95 -21.40 -9.44 -16.32
C ILE A 95 -20.88 -8.97 -14.96
N ALA A 96 -19.81 -8.18 -14.93
CA ALA A 96 -19.22 -7.70 -13.69
C ALA A 96 -20.22 -6.87 -12.86
N PHE A 97 -20.88 -5.90 -13.47
CA PHE A 97 -21.78 -4.98 -12.77
C PHE A 97 -22.99 -5.70 -12.17
N ASN A 98 -23.46 -6.76 -12.82
CA ASN A 98 -24.54 -7.61 -12.28
C ASN A 98 -24.13 -8.37 -11.01
N HIS A 99 -22.83 -8.60 -10.78
CA HIS A 99 -22.32 -9.32 -9.61
C HIS A 99 -21.80 -8.40 -8.48
N VAL A 100 -21.66 -7.09 -8.72
CA VAL A 100 -21.14 -6.13 -7.72
C VAL A 100 -21.95 -6.11 -6.42
N HIS A 101 -23.26 -6.40 -6.49
CA HIS A 101 -24.12 -6.44 -5.30
C HIS A 101 -23.66 -7.48 -4.25
N HIS A 102 -22.92 -8.52 -4.63
CA HIS A 102 -22.36 -9.49 -3.69
C HIS A 102 -21.33 -8.90 -2.71
N TYR A 103 -20.76 -7.74 -3.03
CA TYR A 103 -19.85 -7.03 -2.12
C TYR A 103 -20.55 -6.37 -0.92
N GLU A 104 -21.89 -6.27 -0.94
CA GLU A 104 -22.65 -5.56 0.09
C GLU A 104 -22.29 -5.98 1.51
N ASP A 105 -22.23 -7.28 1.78
CA ASP A 105 -21.98 -7.80 3.11
C ASP A 105 -20.59 -7.41 3.65
N VAL A 106 -19.55 -7.55 2.82
CA VAL A 106 -18.17 -7.24 3.23
C VAL A 106 -17.94 -5.74 3.37
N VAL A 107 -18.59 -4.91 2.53
CA VAL A 107 -18.55 -3.45 2.65
C VAL A 107 -19.30 -2.98 3.90
N LYS A 108 -20.44 -3.61 4.23
CA LYS A 108 -21.16 -3.35 5.47
C LYS A 108 -20.35 -3.75 6.70
N LEU A 109 -19.67 -4.90 6.68
CA LEU A 109 -18.76 -5.30 7.76
C LEU A 109 -17.61 -4.31 7.90
N LEU A 110 -17.01 -3.88 6.79
CA LEU A 110 -15.94 -2.89 6.76
C LEU A 110 -16.36 -1.61 7.50
N LYS A 111 -17.54 -1.06 7.16
CA LYS A 111 -18.12 0.12 7.83
C LYS A 111 -18.49 -0.14 9.29
N TYR A 112 -19.15 -1.27 9.58
CA TYR A 112 -19.56 -1.64 10.94
C TYR A 112 -18.38 -1.77 11.91
N SER A 113 -17.25 -2.32 11.43
CA SER A 113 -16.03 -2.49 12.22
C SER A 113 -15.38 -1.18 12.70
N GLU A 114 -15.81 -0.02 12.19
CA GLU A 114 -15.35 1.30 12.64
C GLU A 114 -15.70 1.59 14.11
N GLN A 115 -16.82 1.02 14.59
CA GLN A 115 -17.33 1.24 15.95
C GLN A 115 -16.51 0.54 17.04
N PHE A 116 -15.50 -0.25 16.63
CA PHE A 116 -14.77 -1.18 17.47
C PHE A 116 -13.28 -0.85 17.48
N HIS A 117 -12.59 -1.27 18.55
CA HIS A 117 -11.17 -0.99 18.69
C HIS A 117 -10.34 -1.87 17.74
N GLN A 118 -9.60 -1.24 16.82
CA GLN A 118 -8.90 -1.90 15.71
C GLN A 118 -7.92 -3.00 16.14
N ARG A 119 -7.34 -2.89 17.34
CA ARG A 119 -6.36 -3.86 17.89
C ARG A 119 -6.91 -4.85 18.91
N LYS A 120 -8.21 -4.77 19.25
CA LYS A 120 -8.83 -5.67 20.23
C LYS A 120 -9.71 -6.68 19.54
N PHE A 121 -9.88 -7.83 20.18
CA PHE A 121 -10.83 -8.82 19.71
C PHE A 121 -12.19 -8.36 20.20
N GLU A 122 -13.12 -8.21 19.27
CA GLU A 122 -14.45 -7.72 19.56
C GLU A 122 -15.41 -8.74 18.95
N LEU A 123 -16.33 -9.25 19.77
CA LEU A 123 -17.13 -10.42 19.43
C LEU A 123 -18.14 -10.11 18.33
N GLU A 124 -18.73 -8.93 18.35
CA GLU A 124 -19.77 -8.49 17.42
C GLU A 124 -19.31 -8.45 15.95
N PRO A 125 -18.21 -7.76 15.59
CA PRO A 125 -17.70 -7.80 14.21
C PRO A 125 -17.23 -9.21 13.82
N PHE A 126 -16.74 -10.01 14.76
CA PHE A 126 -16.38 -11.40 14.51
C PHE A 126 -17.61 -12.26 14.16
N LEU A 127 -18.71 -12.15 14.91
CA LEU A 127 -19.96 -12.87 14.59
C LEU A 127 -20.55 -12.44 13.24
N ALA A 128 -20.41 -11.16 12.88
CA ALA A 128 -20.78 -10.68 11.54
C ALA A 128 -19.91 -11.32 10.45
N LEU A 129 -18.59 -11.41 10.67
CA LEU A 129 -17.66 -12.11 9.78
C LEU A 129 -18.03 -13.59 9.62
N ILE A 130 -18.39 -14.30 10.70
CA ILE A 130 -18.80 -15.71 10.61
C ILE A 130 -20.05 -15.87 9.74
N LYS A 131 -21.06 -15.00 9.86
CA LYS A 131 -22.25 -15.05 8.99
C LYS A 131 -21.90 -14.83 7.51
N ILE A 132 -20.96 -13.93 7.23
CA ILE A 132 -20.42 -13.69 5.89
C ILE A 132 -19.72 -14.93 5.36
N PHE A 133 -18.90 -15.56 6.20
CA PHE A 133 -18.20 -16.78 5.84
C PHE A 133 -19.15 -17.94 5.52
N GLU A 134 -20.28 -18.08 6.25
CA GLU A 134 -21.31 -19.08 5.92
C GLU A 134 -21.92 -18.87 4.52
N LYS A 135 -22.15 -17.62 4.11
CA LYS A 135 -22.58 -17.31 2.73
C LYS A 135 -21.48 -17.62 1.73
N PHE A 136 -20.23 -17.28 2.07
CA PHE A 136 -19.06 -17.55 1.23
C PHE A 136 -18.89 -19.05 0.94
N LYS A 137 -19.05 -19.93 1.93
CA LYS A 137 -18.97 -21.39 1.75
C LYS A 137 -19.97 -21.94 0.72
N ASN A 138 -21.08 -21.22 0.49
CA ASN A 138 -22.09 -21.56 -0.50
C ASN A 138 -21.97 -20.70 -1.76
N ASN A 139 -20.79 -20.14 -2.04
CA ASN A 139 -20.49 -19.24 -3.16
C ASN A 139 -21.46 -18.06 -3.28
N TYR A 140 -22.00 -17.55 -2.16
CA TYR A 140 -23.04 -16.52 -2.17
C TYR A 140 -24.30 -16.91 -2.97
N GLY A 141 -24.57 -18.20 -3.12
CA GLY A 141 -25.67 -18.72 -3.94
C GLY A 141 -25.41 -18.65 -5.45
N LEU A 142 -24.19 -18.29 -5.88
CA LEU A 142 -23.82 -18.28 -7.28
C LEU A 142 -23.76 -19.70 -7.83
N THR A 143 -24.46 -19.91 -8.94
CA THR A 143 -24.20 -21.05 -9.82
C THR A 143 -23.07 -20.64 -10.75
N ILE A 144 -21.91 -21.29 -10.61
CA ILE A 144 -20.76 -21.01 -11.45
C ILE A 144 -21.10 -21.34 -12.91
N SER A 145 -20.98 -20.35 -13.78
CA SER A 145 -21.31 -20.45 -15.19
C SER A 145 -20.37 -21.42 -15.92
N ASN A 146 -20.88 -22.06 -16.98
CA ASN A 146 -20.04 -22.80 -17.93
C ASN A 146 -19.42 -21.88 -19.00
N ASP A 147 -19.91 -20.65 -19.12
CA ASP A 147 -19.27 -19.62 -19.94
C ASP A 147 -18.00 -19.15 -19.23
N GLU A 148 -16.84 -19.38 -19.86
CA GLU A 148 -15.51 -19.15 -19.29
C GLU A 148 -15.35 -17.72 -18.75
N LYS A 149 -15.84 -16.73 -19.50
CA LYS A 149 -15.75 -15.33 -19.12
C LYS A 149 -16.56 -15.01 -17.87
N THR A 150 -17.81 -15.47 -17.84
CA THR A 150 -18.68 -15.31 -16.67
C THR A 150 -18.11 -16.04 -15.46
N GLN A 151 -17.57 -17.25 -15.66
CA GLN A 151 -16.92 -18.02 -14.62
C GLN A 151 -15.73 -17.27 -14.01
N ILE A 152 -14.85 -16.70 -14.83
CA ILE A 152 -13.69 -15.93 -14.37
C ILE A 152 -14.15 -14.75 -13.50
N ILE A 153 -15.14 -13.98 -13.94
CA ILE A 153 -15.67 -12.84 -13.18
C ILE A 153 -16.32 -13.31 -11.87
N GLN A 154 -17.12 -14.37 -11.90
CA GLN A 154 -17.73 -14.92 -10.69
C GLN A 154 -16.67 -15.36 -9.67
N GLN A 155 -15.64 -16.07 -10.12
CA GLN A 155 -14.53 -16.48 -9.25
C GLN A 155 -13.76 -15.26 -8.73
N GLN A 156 -13.55 -14.24 -9.55
CA GLN A 156 -12.91 -13.00 -9.14
C GLN A 156 -13.70 -12.28 -8.03
N ILE A 157 -15.04 -12.20 -8.15
CA ILE A 157 -15.91 -11.64 -7.10
C ILE A 157 -15.74 -12.42 -5.79
N LEU A 158 -15.70 -13.76 -5.86
CA LEU A 158 -15.51 -14.61 -4.67
C LEU A 158 -14.12 -14.42 -4.06
N ASP A 159 -13.04 -14.41 -4.85
CA ASP A 159 -11.68 -14.17 -4.37
C ASP A 159 -11.57 -12.78 -3.70
N HIS A 160 -12.25 -11.76 -4.24
CA HIS A 160 -12.30 -10.43 -3.62
C HIS A 160 -12.99 -10.45 -2.25
N ILE A 161 -14.06 -11.22 -2.10
CA ILE A 161 -14.77 -11.42 -0.82
C ILE A 161 -13.88 -12.21 0.15
N GLU A 162 -13.20 -13.27 -0.31
CA GLU A 162 -12.24 -14.01 0.51
C GLU A 162 -11.16 -13.06 1.06
N GLY A 163 -10.67 -12.12 0.25
CA GLY A 163 -9.72 -11.10 0.69
C GLY A 163 -10.18 -10.26 1.87
N HIS A 164 -11.46 -9.88 1.92
CA HIS A 164 -12.05 -9.19 3.08
C HIS A 164 -12.16 -10.09 4.31
N ILE A 165 -12.35 -11.39 4.12
CA ILE A 165 -12.47 -12.38 5.20
C ILE A 165 -11.09 -12.63 5.82
N VAL A 166 -10.07 -12.84 4.99
CA VAL A 166 -8.74 -13.28 5.44
C VAL A 166 -7.77 -12.13 5.69
N GLY A 167 -7.83 -11.04 4.93
CA GLY A 167 -6.82 -9.98 4.94
C GLY A 167 -6.64 -9.31 6.31
N PRO A 168 -7.67 -8.64 6.86
CA PRO A 168 -7.59 -8.01 8.18
C PRO A 168 -7.19 -8.98 9.29
N THR A 169 -7.74 -10.20 9.25
CA THR A 169 -7.43 -11.26 10.22
C THR A 169 -5.97 -11.70 10.14
N THR A 170 -5.44 -11.93 8.94
CA THR A 170 -4.05 -12.34 8.71
C THR A 170 -3.07 -11.29 9.21
N VAL A 171 -3.33 -10.01 8.92
CA VAL A 171 -2.50 -8.90 9.42
C VAL A 171 -2.48 -8.90 10.94
N ARG A 172 -3.65 -9.03 11.57
CA ARG A 172 -3.77 -9.03 13.01
C ARG A 172 -3.01 -10.18 13.67
N LEU A 173 -3.16 -11.40 13.16
CA LEU A 173 -2.45 -12.58 13.67
C LEU A 173 -0.93 -12.47 13.46
N GLY A 174 -0.51 -11.89 12.33
CA GLY A 174 0.90 -11.59 12.07
C GLY A 174 1.47 -10.58 13.05
N MET A 175 0.78 -9.46 13.29
CA MET A 175 1.20 -8.42 14.23
C MET A 175 1.19 -8.89 15.69
N SER A 176 0.34 -9.86 16.06
CA SER A 176 0.34 -10.46 17.41
C SER A 176 1.41 -11.53 17.61
N GLY A 177 2.24 -11.82 16.59
CA GLY A 177 3.30 -12.81 16.67
C GLY A 177 2.84 -14.26 16.51
N MET A 178 1.59 -14.52 16.08
CA MET A 178 1.08 -15.89 15.89
C MET A 178 1.91 -16.66 14.85
N PHE A 179 2.37 -15.97 13.81
CA PHE A 179 3.16 -16.57 12.74
C PHE A 179 4.66 -16.62 13.05
N HIS A 180 5.03 -16.58 14.34
CA HIS A 180 6.42 -16.79 14.74
C HIS A 180 6.84 -18.24 14.47
N LYS A 181 8.11 -18.45 14.09
CA LYS A 181 8.66 -19.73 13.57
C LYS A 181 8.27 -20.96 14.40
N TYR A 182 8.32 -20.86 15.72
CA TYR A 182 7.96 -21.97 16.63
C TYR A 182 6.50 -22.44 16.49
N PHE A 183 5.55 -21.54 16.29
CA PHE A 183 4.13 -21.89 16.16
C PHE A 183 3.77 -22.44 14.79
N MET A 184 4.58 -22.16 13.78
CA MET A 184 4.34 -22.65 12.42
C MET A 184 4.69 -24.12 12.24
N ASP A 185 5.58 -24.67 13.05
CA ASP A 185 6.13 -26.02 12.87
C ASP A 185 5.45 -27.09 13.76
N ALA A 186 4.69 -26.71 14.78
CA ALA A 186 4.07 -27.62 15.74
C ALA A 186 2.53 -27.58 15.70
N PRO A 187 1.84 -28.74 15.84
CA PRO A 187 0.40 -28.76 16.09
C PRO A 187 0.06 -28.07 17.41
N PHE A 188 -1.09 -27.39 17.47
CA PHE A 188 -1.54 -26.67 18.66
C PHE A 188 -3.06 -26.73 18.81
N ARG A 189 -3.55 -26.55 20.03
CA ARG A 189 -4.96 -26.36 20.36
C ARG A 189 -5.29 -24.88 20.59
N PRO A 190 -6.55 -24.45 20.37
CA PRO A 190 -6.92 -23.04 20.51
C PRO A 190 -6.58 -22.43 21.88
N GLU A 191 -6.74 -23.19 22.97
CA GLU A 191 -6.45 -22.78 24.35
C GLU A 191 -4.97 -22.51 24.64
N GLU A 192 -4.07 -23.03 23.80
CA GLU A 192 -2.62 -22.80 23.93
C GLU A 192 -2.21 -21.41 23.43
N PHE A 193 -3.07 -20.73 22.68
CA PHE A 193 -2.74 -19.46 22.02
C PHE A 193 -3.63 -18.29 22.46
N HIS A 194 -4.92 -18.52 22.67
CA HIS A 194 -5.88 -17.42 22.89
C HIS A 194 -6.79 -17.66 24.10
N ARG A 195 -7.08 -16.58 24.85
CA ARG A 195 -7.94 -16.64 26.04
C ARG A 195 -9.42 -16.91 25.70
N ASP A 196 -9.87 -16.41 24.56
CA ASP A 196 -11.20 -16.73 24.00
C ASP A 196 -11.04 -17.93 23.06
N VAL A 197 -11.16 -19.13 23.63
CA VAL A 197 -10.95 -20.43 22.96
C VAL A 197 -12.02 -20.70 21.90
N GLU A 198 -13.29 -20.35 22.20
CA GLU A 198 -14.42 -20.65 21.31
C GLU A 198 -14.35 -19.81 20.03
N SER A 199 -14.15 -18.50 20.16
CA SER A 199 -14.04 -17.63 18.99
C SER A 199 -12.80 -17.94 18.17
N PHE A 200 -11.68 -18.22 18.83
CA PHE A 200 -10.46 -18.58 18.14
C PHE A 200 -10.56 -19.94 17.42
N GLY A 201 -11.21 -20.94 18.03
CA GLY A 201 -11.52 -22.21 17.36
C GLY A 201 -12.33 -22.02 16.08
N LYS A 202 -13.41 -21.23 16.13
CA LYS A 202 -14.21 -20.89 14.93
C LYS A 202 -13.38 -20.19 13.85
N LEU A 203 -12.44 -19.34 14.25
CA LEU A 203 -11.53 -18.69 13.31
C LEU A 203 -10.58 -19.70 12.65
N LEU A 204 -10.04 -20.65 13.42
CA LEU A 204 -9.19 -21.71 12.89
C LEU A 204 -9.99 -22.64 11.97
N ASP A 205 -11.24 -22.98 12.30
CA ASP A 205 -12.12 -23.77 11.42
C ASP A 205 -12.36 -23.08 10.07
N MET A 206 -12.53 -21.76 10.08
CA MET A 206 -12.62 -20.95 8.87
C MET A 206 -11.35 -21.07 8.02
N PHE A 207 -10.17 -20.93 8.64
CA PHE A 207 -8.90 -21.10 7.94
C PHE A 207 -8.64 -22.55 7.50
N SER A 208 -9.12 -23.55 8.24
CA SER A 208 -9.07 -24.97 7.85
C SER A 208 -9.89 -25.23 6.61
N TYR A 209 -11.10 -24.67 6.52
CA TYR A 209 -11.92 -24.74 5.30
C TYR A 209 -11.21 -24.13 4.08
N LEU A 210 -10.49 -23.01 4.29
CA LEU A 210 -9.67 -22.39 3.24
C LEU A 210 -8.35 -23.15 2.97
N GLY A 211 -8.10 -24.25 3.69
CA GLY A 211 -6.94 -25.11 3.53
C GLY A 211 -5.65 -24.54 4.11
N TRP A 212 -5.71 -23.62 5.07
CA TRP A 212 -4.53 -23.08 5.75
C TRP A 212 -4.10 -23.96 6.92
N PHE A 213 -5.05 -24.67 7.54
CA PHE A 213 -4.78 -25.65 8.59
C PHE A 213 -5.44 -26.98 8.27
N ASP A 214 -4.81 -28.06 8.73
CA ASP A 214 -5.46 -29.35 8.94
C ASP A 214 -5.93 -29.41 10.40
N GLU A 215 -7.20 -29.76 10.61
CA GLU A 215 -7.77 -30.00 11.94
C GLU A 215 -7.85 -31.51 12.21
N LYS A 216 -7.37 -31.94 13.38
CA LYS A 216 -7.46 -33.32 13.87
C LYS A 216 -7.71 -33.32 15.38
N ASN A 217 -8.90 -33.76 15.79
CA ASN A 217 -9.26 -33.93 17.21
C ASN A 217 -9.06 -32.67 18.07
N GLY A 218 -9.48 -31.52 17.55
CA GLY A 218 -9.32 -30.19 18.16
C GLY A 218 -7.90 -29.62 18.08
N THR A 219 -7.01 -30.25 17.32
CA THR A 219 -5.62 -29.82 17.14
C THR A 219 -5.42 -29.34 15.71
N TYR A 220 -4.82 -28.17 15.55
CA TYR A 220 -4.61 -27.52 14.25
C TYR A 220 -3.12 -27.57 13.89
N GLN A 221 -2.84 -27.83 12.62
CA GLN A 221 -1.49 -27.79 12.07
C GLN A 221 -1.51 -27.04 10.75
N PHE A 222 -0.54 -26.15 10.53
CA PHE A 222 -0.44 -25.46 9.25
C PHE A 222 -0.24 -26.44 8.09
N THR A 223 -0.96 -26.21 7.00
CA THR A 223 -0.65 -26.83 5.71
C THR A 223 0.46 -26.06 5.01
N GLU A 224 1.00 -26.60 3.92
CA GLU A 224 1.95 -25.87 3.06
C GLU A 224 1.35 -24.57 2.48
N LYS A 225 0.03 -24.58 2.17
CA LYS A 225 -0.71 -23.37 1.74
C LYS A 225 -0.81 -22.36 2.88
N GLY A 226 -1.15 -22.78 4.09
CA GLY A 226 -1.20 -21.91 5.26
C GLY A 226 0.16 -21.29 5.59
N LEU A 227 1.22 -22.10 5.60
CA LEU A 227 2.59 -21.61 5.77
C LEU A 227 3.00 -20.60 4.71
N PHE A 228 2.56 -20.78 3.46
CA PHE A 228 2.85 -19.85 2.38
C PHE A 228 2.29 -18.45 2.66
N TYR A 229 1.06 -18.36 3.15
CA TYR A 229 0.39 -17.09 3.49
C TYR A 229 0.86 -16.50 4.82
N ALA A 230 1.04 -17.32 5.86
CA ALA A 230 1.56 -16.88 7.15
C ALA A 230 2.92 -16.18 7.01
N LYS A 231 3.84 -16.76 6.22
CA LYS A 231 5.15 -16.15 5.89
C LYS A 231 5.06 -14.86 5.06
N ARG A 232 3.88 -14.54 4.53
CA ARG A 232 3.60 -13.35 3.70
C ARG A 232 2.51 -12.47 4.30
N ALA A 233 2.20 -12.62 5.59
CA ALA A 233 1.15 -11.85 6.25
C ALA A 233 1.38 -10.32 6.12
N SER A 234 2.63 -9.88 6.16
CA SER A 234 3.01 -8.47 5.96
C SER A 234 2.61 -7.90 4.60
N ALA A 235 2.48 -8.74 3.55
CA ALA A 235 2.04 -8.30 2.23
C ALA A 235 0.60 -7.76 2.24
N TYR A 236 -0.23 -8.18 3.20
CA TYR A 236 -1.57 -7.63 3.41
C TYR A 236 -1.56 -6.31 4.19
N GLY A 237 -0.49 -6.02 4.93
CA GLY A 237 -0.43 -4.94 5.91
C GLY A 237 -0.67 -3.56 5.31
N VAL A 238 -0.02 -3.24 4.18
CA VAL A 238 -0.18 -1.92 3.53
C VAL A 238 -1.62 -1.71 3.09
N THR A 239 -2.22 -2.63 2.32
CA THR A 239 -3.61 -2.48 1.85
C THR A 239 -4.61 -2.44 3.01
N VAL A 240 -4.48 -3.35 3.99
CA VAL A 240 -5.36 -3.39 5.16
C VAL A 240 -5.26 -2.10 5.99
N SER A 241 -4.08 -1.48 6.06
CA SER A 241 -3.90 -0.23 6.82
C SER A 241 -4.78 0.92 6.33
N TYR A 242 -5.22 0.91 5.07
CA TYR A 242 -6.14 1.91 4.49
C TYR A 242 -7.62 1.61 4.71
N THR A 243 -7.95 0.57 5.48
CA THR A 243 -9.34 0.29 5.92
C THR A 243 -10.09 1.52 6.44
N PRO A 244 -9.49 2.43 7.26
CA PRO A 244 -10.16 3.67 7.68
C PRO A 244 -10.62 4.54 6.49
N MET A 245 -9.82 4.62 5.42
CA MET A 245 -10.18 5.34 4.21
C MET A 245 -11.28 4.62 3.41
N PHE A 246 -11.14 3.32 3.20
CA PHE A 246 -12.12 2.54 2.45
C PHE A 246 -13.53 2.55 3.07
N ARG A 247 -13.62 2.69 4.40
CA ARG A 247 -14.91 2.86 5.11
C ARG A 247 -15.69 4.11 4.71
N LYS A 248 -14.99 5.15 4.27
CA LYS A 248 -15.56 6.45 3.90
C LYS A 248 -15.54 6.68 2.39
N LEU A 249 -15.25 5.67 1.59
CA LEU A 249 -15.01 5.85 0.15
C LEU A 249 -16.24 6.38 -0.59
N ASP A 250 -17.45 5.98 -0.21
CA ASP A 250 -18.70 6.54 -0.75
C ASP A 250 -18.88 8.02 -0.40
N GLU A 251 -18.55 8.41 0.83
CA GLU A 251 -18.59 9.82 1.26
C GLU A 251 -17.50 10.63 0.54
N MET A 252 -16.31 10.07 0.35
CA MET A 252 -15.27 10.73 -0.44
C MET A 252 -15.69 10.92 -1.90
N ILE A 253 -16.34 9.94 -2.53
CA ILE A 253 -16.76 10.06 -3.94
C ILE A 253 -17.98 10.97 -4.09
N PHE A 254 -18.96 10.94 -3.19
CA PHE A 254 -20.28 11.56 -3.40
C PHE A 254 -20.71 12.58 -2.33
N GLY A 255 -19.88 12.82 -1.31
CA GLY A 255 -20.16 13.70 -0.18
C GLY A 255 -18.97 14.61 0.13
N ASP A 256 -18.54 14.67 1.39
CA ASP A 256 -17.42 15.50 1.84
C ASP A 256 -16.05 14.94 1.38
N PRO A 257 -15.36 15.59 0.41
CA PRO A 257 -14.05 15.15 -0.06
C PRO A 257 -12.93 15.31 0.98
N GLU A 258 -13.17 16.01 2.08
CA GLU A 258 -12.20 16.27 3.14
C GLU A 258 -12.54 15.56 4.46
N ILE A 259 -13.49 14.61 4.47
CA ILE A 259 -13.94 13.92 5.69
C ILE A 259 -12.80 13.25 6.49
N LEU A 260 -11.73 12.81 5.81
CA LEU A 260 -10.57 12.16 6.43
C LEU A 260 -9.38 13.10 6.66
N ARG A 261 -9.60 14.42 6.55
CA ARG A 261 -8.56 15.42 6.78
C ARG A 261 -8.49 15.80 8.25
N THR A 262 -7.32 15.68 8.84
CA THR A 262 -7.01 16.27 10.15
C THR A 262 -6.76 17.77 10.02
N ARG A 263 -7.20 18.55 11.02
CA ARG A 263 -7.05 20.02 11.04
C ARG A 263 -6.01 20.53 12.06
N ASP A 264 -5.44 19.64 12.87
CA ASP A 264 -4.56 20.00 13.99
C ASP A 264 -3.10 19.71 13.69
N GLN A 265 -2.18 20.64 14.01
CA GLN A 265 -0.73 20.57 13.72
C GLN A 265 0.04 19.36 14.30
N LEU A 266 -0.60 18.54 15.13
CA LEU A 266 -0.06 17.28 15.70
C LEU A 266 -0.53 16.03 14.92
N GLU A 267 -1.00 16.23 13.68
CA GLU A 267 -1.73 15.34 12.77
C GLU A 267 -1.46 13.83 12.96
N THR A 268 -2.31 13.17 13.75
CA THR A 268 -2.44 11.72 13.67
C THR A 268 -3.32 11.40 12.47
N GLU A 269 -2.74 10.77 11.46
CA GLU A 269 -3.45 10.42 10.23
C GLU A 269 -4.67 9.53 10.54
N ILE A 270 -5.86 9.94 10.10
CA ILE A 270 -7.11 9.18 10.34
C ILE A 270 -7.53 8.31 9.14
N HIS A 271 -6.90 8.52 7.98
CA HIS A 271 -7.18 7.76 6.76
C HIS A 271 -6.45 6.41 6.70
N VAL A 272 -5.48 6.19 7.59
CA VAL A 272 -4.60 5.00 7.58
C VAL A 272 -4.18 4.62 9.01
N ASP A 273 -4.15 3.33 9.35
CA ASP A 273 -3.45 2.87 10.56
C ASP A 273 -1.94 2.86 10.26
N ARG A 274 -1.25 3.93 10.67
CA ARG A 274 0.18 4.10 10.40
C ARG A 274 1.03 2.98 10.99
N ALA A 275 0.66 2.38 12.12
CA ALA A 275 1.45 1.29 12.69
C ALA A 275 1.34 0.01 11.85
N THR A 276 0.15 -0.33 11.38
CA THR A 276 -0.05 -1.45 10.45
C THR A 276 0.62 -1.20 9.11
N ASN A 277 0.58 0.05 8.61
CA ASN A 277 1.23 0.44 7.37
C ASN A 277 2.77 0.27 7.44
N VAL A 278 3.40 0.76 8.52
CA VAL A 278 4.85 0.59 8.76
C VAL A 278 5.22 -0.88 8.93
N TRP A 279 4.41 -1.67 9.64
CA TRP A 279 4.63 -3.11 9.78
C TRP A 279 4.55 -3.85 8.43
N GLY A 280 3.56 -3.53 7.60
CA GLY A 280 3.38 -4.12 6.27
C GLY A 280 4.52 -3.78 5.31
N SER A 281 4.91 -2.51 5.25
CA SER A 281 5.97 -2.02 4.34
C SER A 281 7.36 -2.54 4.72
N GLY A 282 7.70 -2.63 6.01
CA GLY A 282 8.99 -3.15 6.47
C GLY A 282 9.28 -4.58 6.00
N GLY A 283 8.26 -5.43 5.86
CA GLY A 283 8.40 -6.80 5.34
C GLY A 283 8.59 -6.90 3.83
N ALA A 284 8.24 -5.86 3.07
CA ALA A 284 8.29 -5.87 1.60
C ALA A 284 9.62 -5.36 1.03
N HIS A 285 10.36 -4.54 1.78
CA HIS A 285 11.51 -3.79 1.22
C HIS A 285 12.83 -4.59 1.17
N ALA A 286 12.99 -5.62 2.01
CA ALA A 286 14.25 -6.37 2.14
C ALA A 286 14.73 -7.03 0.83
N VAL A 287 13.83 -7.32 -0.11
CA VAL A 287 14.19 -7.95 -1.40
C VAL A 287 14.87 -6.98 -2.37
N TYR A 288 14.60 -5.67 -2.25
CA TYR A 288 15.15 -4.66 -3.16
C TYR A 288 16.56 -4.18 -2.77
N PHE A 289 16.97 -4.41 -1.52
CA PHE A 289 18.22 -3.88 -0.98
C PHE A 289 19.47 -4.47 -1.65
N ASN A 290 19.43 -5.72 -2.10
CA ASN A 290 20.59 -6.38 -2.72
C ASN A 290 21.13 -5.63 -3.96
N ALA A 291 20.27 -4.98 -4.75
CA ALA A 291 20.70 -4.23 -5.94
C ALA A 291 21.44 -2.92 -5.57
N ILE A 292 21.16 -2.39 -4.38
CA ILE A 292 21.77 -1.16 -3.86
C ILE A 292 23.15 -1.43 -3.29
N ASP A 293 23.37 -2.62 -2.71
CA ASP A 293 24.62 -2.99 -2.06
C ASP A 293 25.83 -2.80 -2.97
N GLU A 294 25.71 -3.20 -4.24
CA GLU A 294 26.78 -3.04 -5.23
C GLU A 294 27.18 -1.56 -5.41
N ILE A 295 26.21 -0.65 -5.41
CA ILE A 295 26.43 0.79 -5.54
C ILE A 295 27.11 1.34 -4.28
N ILE A 296 26.61 0.96 -3.10
CA ILE A 296 27.17 1.35 -1.80
C ILE A 296 28.63 0.87 -1.69
N VAL A 297 28.88 -0.40 -1.95
CA VAL A 297 30.22 -1.00 -1.89
C VAL A 297 31.18 -0.28 -2.84
N LYS A 298 30.74 0.03 -4.07
CA LYS A 298 31.58 0.76 -5.03
C LYS A 298 31.91 2.19 -4.58
N LEU A 299 30.95 2.90 -3.99
CA LEU A 299 31.15 4.29 -3.51
C LEU A 299 32.10 4.33 -2.31
N PHE A 300 31.90 3.48 -1.31
CA PHE A 300 32.68 3.49 -0.07
C PHE A 300 33.99 2.67 -0.14
N ASN A 301 34.34 2.16 -1.33
CA ASN A 301 35.66 1.63 -1.66
C ASN A 301 36.56 2.63 -2.42
N GLN A 302 36.06 3.83 -2.76
CA GLN A 302 36.87 4.91 -3.32
C GLN A 302 37.88 5.45 -2.30
N PRO A 303 38.91 6.22 -2.70
CA PRO A 303 39.71 7.01 -1.76
C PRO A 303 38.84 7.87 -0.84
N ILE A 304 39.19 7.99 0.45
CA ILE A 304 38.38 8.62 1.50
C ILE A 304 37.91 10.04 1.12
N ASP A 305 38.77 10.84 0.49
CA ASP A 305 38.49 12.21 0.02
C ASP A 305 37.42 12.28 -1.07
N LYS A 306 37.16 11.16 -1.75
CA LYS A 306 36.14 11.02 -2.80
C LYS A 306 34.88 10.31 -2.33
N GLN A 307 34.80 9.89 -1.07
CA GLN A 307 33.62 9.25 -0.51
C GLN A 307 32.63 10.30 0.04
N PRO A 308 31.34 9.95 0.14
CA PRO A 308 30.42 10.69 1.00
C PRO A 308 30.93 10.75 2.45
N LYS A 309 30.68 11.87 3.13
CA LYS A 309 30.96 12.00 4.58
C LYS A 309 30.00 11.15 5.42
N GLY A 310 28.89 10.75 4.84
CA GLY A 310 27.83 10.03 5.52
C GLY A 310 26.65 9.80 4.59
N ILE A 311 25.51 9.45 5.18
CA ILE A 311 24.29 9.06 4.45
C ILE A 311 23.10 9.79 5.07
N LEU A 312 22.21 10.25 4.21
CA LEU A 312 20.90 10.74 4.61
C LEU A 312 19.81 9.93 3.92
N ASP A 313 18.94 9.31 4.71
CA ASP A 313 17.71 8.67 4.24
C ASP A 313 16.51 9.59 4.50
N MET A 314 15.94 10.15 3.44
CA MET A 314 14.72 10.95 3.48
C MET A 314 13.51 10.02 3.39
N GLY A 315 12.56 10.17 4.31
CA GLY A 315 11.47 9.21 4.56
C GLY A 315 11.96 7.91 5.18
N CYS A 316 12.80 8.00 6.22
CA CYS A 316 13.49 6.84 6.78
C CYS A 316 12.56 5.79 7.42
N GLY A 317 11.28 6.10 7.64
CA GLY A 317 10.30 5.13 8.12
C GLY A 317 10.70 4.52 9.47
N ASN A 318 11.00 3.22 9.49
CA ASN A 318 11.45 2.52 10.70
C ASN A 318 12.99 2.42 10.84
N GLY A 319 13.76 3.06 9.95
CA GLY A 319 15.22 3.05 9.96
C GLY A 319 15.88 1.79 9.38
N ALA A 320 15.12 0.80 8.91
CA ALA A 320 15.68 -0.48 8.47
C ALA A 320 16.61 -0.35 7.26
N PHE A 321 16.31 0.58 6.33
CA PHE A 321 17.17 0.78 5.16
C PHE A 321 18.48 1.47 5.53
N LEU A 322 18.45 2.45 6.44
CA LEU A 322 19.66 3.04 7.01
C LEU A 322 20.53 2.02 7.72
N GLN A 323 19.93 1.17 8.54
CA GLN A 323 20.63 0.08 9.20
C GLN A 323 21.31 -0.84 8.18
N HIS A 324 20.56 -1.25 7.15
CA HIS A 324 21.10 -2.10 6.09
C HIS A 324 22.29 -1.47 5.37
N ILE A 325 22.19 -0.20 4.96
CA ILE A 325 23.30 0.49 4.30
C ILE A 325 24.52 0.58 5.23
N PHE A 326 24.30 0.89 6.51
CA PHE A 326 25.38 0.95 7.49
C PHE A 326 26.11 -0.40 7.60
N ASP A 327 25.36 -1.49 7.77
CA ASP A 327 25.90 -2.85 7.88
C ASP A 327 26.73 -3.23 6.64
N VAL A 328 26.25 -2.87 5.44
CA VAL A 328 26.99 -3.07 4.19
C VAL A 328 28.31 -2.29 4.19
N ILE A 329 28.31 -1.02 4.62
CA ILE A 329 29.53 -0.21 4.66
C ILE A 329 30.52 -0.75 5.67
N ASP A 330 30.05 -1.02 6.88
CA ASP A 330 30.86 -1.50 7.99
C ASP A 330 31.53 -2.84 7.64
N GLN A 331 30.77 -3.79 7.11
CA GLN A 331 31.24 -5.16 6.90
C GLN A 331 31.93 -5.39 5.55
N GLN A 332 31.59 -4.61 4.51
CA GLN A 332 31.94 -4.98 3.12
C GLN A 332 32.78 -3.92 2.39
N THR A 333 33.21 -2.84 3.05
CA THR A 333 33.93 -1.74 2.38
C THR A 333 35.25 -1.35 3.05
N ALA A 334 36.11 -0.67 2.30
CA ALA A 334 37.34 -0.07 2.80
C ALA A 334 37.05 1.01 3.85
N ARG A 335 35.94 1.74 3.72
CA ARG A 335 35.50 2.72 4.72
C ARG A 335 35.15 2.07 6.06
N GLY A 336 34.51 0.89 6.04
CA GLY A 336 34.19 0.13 7.25
C GLY A 336 35.40 -0.12 8.15
N LYS A 337 36.57 -0.40 7.55
CA LYS A 337 37.84 -0.61 8.26
C LYS A 337 38.46 0.65 8.87
N LEU A 338 37.88 1.83 8.59
CA LEU A 338 38.42 3.15 8.92
C LEU A 338 37.41 4.03 9.66
N LEU A 339 36.29 3.47 10.15
CA LEU A 339 35.22 4.25 10.81
C LEU A 339 35.68 4.97 12.08
N ASP A 340 36.72 4.48 12.76
CA ASP A 340 37.31 5.16 13.93
C ASP A 340 37.99 6.49 13.56
N GLU A 341 38.67 6.54 12.41
CA GLU A 341 39.37 7.75 11.92
C GLU A 341 38.43 8.62 11.06
N TYR A 342 37.54 7.99 10.30
CA TYR A 342 36.61 8.63 9.39
C TYR A 342 35.18 8.12 9.65
N PRO A 343 34.51 8.55 10.73
CA PRO A 343 33.16 8.09 11.04
C PRO A 343 32.16 8.50 9.94
N LEU A 344 31.03 7.78 9.85
CA LEU A 344 29.91 8.14 8.98
C LEU A 344 28.98 9.11 9.70
N PHE A 345 28.58 10.19 9.03
CA PHE A 345 27.49 11.03 9.50
C PHE A 345 26.13 10.48 9.01
N ILE A 346 25.41 9.76 9.87
CA ILE A 346 24.17 9.06 9.52
C ILE A 346 22.96 9.91 9.92
N VAL A 347 22.04 10.13 8.97
CA VAL A 347 20.82 10.91 9.18
C VAL A 347 19.60 10.13 8.70
N GLY A 348 18.63 9.94 9.59
CA GLY A 348 17.27 9.55 9.24
C GLY A 348 16.36 10.76 9.30
N ALA A 349 15.73 11.13 8.19
CA ALA A 349 14.78 12.22 8.11
C ALA A 349 13.39 11.69 7.75
N ASP A 350 12.35 12.16 8.44
CA ASP A 350 10.96 11.81 8.15
C ASP A 350 10.03 12.96 8.56
N TYR A 351 8.90 13.11 7.87
CA TYR A 351 7.91 14.13 8.21
C TYR A 351 6.97 13.63 9.31
N ASN A 352 6.88 12.32 9.53
CA ASN A 352 5.99 11.70 10.50
C ASN A 352 6.70 11.40 11.84
N GLN A 353 6.18 11.96 12.92
CA GLN A 353 6.78 11.82 14.26
C GLN A 353 6.75 10.38 14.81
N ILE A 354 5.74 9.57 14.44
CA ILE A 354 5.64 8.17 14.86
C ILE A 354 6.74 7.35 14.17
N ALA A 355 6.97 7.59 12.87
CA ALA A 355 8.06 6.97 12.13
C ALA A 355 9.43 7.32 12.77
N LEU A 356 9.69 8.61 13.03
CA LEU A 356 10.92 9.05 13.70
C LEU A 356 11.14 8.35 15.05
N LYS A 357 10.09 8.18 15.86
CA LYS A 357 10.19 7.47 17.13
C LYS A 357 10.61 6.01 16.93
N ILE A 358 9.96 5.31 16.01
CA ILE A 358 10.26 3.90 15.69
C ILE A 358 11.68 3.76 15.13
N ALA A 359 12.07 4.62 14.18
CA ALA A 359 13.41 4.63 13.60
C ALA A 359 14.49 4.84 14.67
N LYS A 360 14.26 5.79 15.59
CA LYS A 360 15.19 6.04 16.70
C LYS A 360 15.35 4.83 17.61
N GLU A 361 14.25 4.19 18.00
CA GLU A 361 14.28 2.97 18.84
C GLU A 361 15.03 1.84 18.12
N ASN A 362 14.76 1.60 16.84
CA ASN A 362 15.41 0.55 16.06
C ASN A 362 16.91 0.79 15.87
N LEU A 363 17.31 2.01 15.50
CA LEU A 363 18.72 2.36 15.27
C LEU A 363 19.53 2.30 16.57
N ILE A 364 18.95 2.69 17.71
CA ILE A 364 19.58 2.52 19.03
C ILE A 364 19.76 1.04 19.35
N ASN A 365 18.74 0.20 19.13
CA ASN A 365 18.82 -1.23 19.37
C ASN A 365 19.82 -1.95 18.44
N ALA A 366 20.13 -1.35 17.29
CA ALA A 366 21.15 -1.81 16.35
C ALA A 366 22.56 -1.25 16.64
N ASP A 367 22.74 -0.48 17.72
CA ASP A 367 23.99 0.22 18.07
C ASP A 367 24.50 1.20 16.99
N ILE A 368 23.58 1.77 16.20
CA ILE A 368 23.90 2.73 15.13
C ILE A 368 23.66 4.17 15.61
N TRP A 369 24.72 4.98 15.64
CA TRP A 369 24.61 6.38 16.03
C TRP A 369 24.14 7.28 14.88
N ALA A 370 22.82 7.41 14.74
CA ALA A 370 22.18 8.27 13.74
C ALA A 370 21.55 9.54 14.33
N LYS A 371 21.48 10.61 13.52
CA LYS A 371 20.63 11.78 13.79
C LYS A 371 19.25 11.52 13.19
N VAL A 372 18.23 11.37 14.04
CA VAL A 372 16.85 11.18 13.61
C VAL A 372 16.12 12.51 13.75
N ILE A 373 15.78 13.14 12.62
CA ILE A 373 15.28 14.52 12.56
C ILE A 373 14.02 14.65 11.70
N PHE A 374 13.22 15.67 11.97
CA PHE A 374 12.14 16.05 11.06
C PHE A 374 12.69 16.55 9.72
N GLY A 375 12.11 16.07 8.61
CA GLY A 375 12.38 16.54 7.25
C GLY A 375 11.19 16.30 6.31
N ASP A 376 10.98 17.21 5.36
CA ASP A 376 9.97 17.10 4.30
C ASP A 376 10.70 16.93 2.97
N VAL A 377 10.36 15.88 2.23
CA VAL A 377 10.96 15.59 0.92
C VAL A 377 10.73 16.72 -0.09
N GLY A 378 9.66 17.50 0.06
CA GLY A 378 9.41 18.68 -0.78
C GLY A 378 10.08 19.95 -0.28
N LYS A 379 11.02 19.91 0.68
CA LYS A 379 11.76 21.09 1.19
C LYS A 379 13.24 20.77 1.46
N PRO A 380 14.02 20.42 0.42
CA PRO A 380 15.43 20.06 0.59
C PRO A 380 16.29 21.22 1.10
N ASP A 381 15.91 22.46 0.80
CA ASP A 381 16.55 23.68 1.28
C ASP A 381 16.49 23.81 2.81
N VAL A 382 15.30 23.65 3.39
CA VAL A 382 15.08 23.69 4.84
C VAL A 382 15.87 22.58 5.54
N LEU A 383 15.92 21.38 4.95
CA LEU A 383 16.73 20.28 5.46
C LEU A 383 18.23 20.63 5.44
N ALA A 384 18.72 21.18 4.32
CA ALA A 384 20.13 21.55 4.17
C ALA A 384 20.55 22.63 5.16
N GLU A 385 19.73 23.69 5.34
CA GLU A 385 19.98 24.74 6.33
C GLU A 385 20.03 24.19 7.74
N LYS A 386 19.10 23.29 8.09
CA LYS A 386 19.06 22.65 9.40
C LYS A 386 20.30 21.80 9.67
N LEU A 387 20.71 20.97 8.71
CA LEU A 387 21.91 20.16 8.83
C LEU A 387 23.17 21.02 9.01
N LYS A 388 23.28 22.11 8.25
CA LYS A 388 24.40 23.04 8.35
C LYS A 388 24.42 23.74 9.70
N LYS A 389 23.27 24.20 10.17
CA LYS A 389 23.15 24.94 11.44
C LYS A 389 23.40 24.05 12.67
N ASP A 390 22.78 22.88 12.71
CA ASP A 390 22.75 22.05 13.92
C ASP A 390 23.99 21.14 14.02
N TYR A 391 24.62 20.80 12.89
CA TYR A 391 25.69 19.79 12.82
C TYR A 391 26.91 20.20 11.98
N ASP A 392 26.92 21.39 11.38
CA ASP A 392 27.96 21.86 10.45
C ASP A 392 28.24 20.88 9.29
N ILE A 393 27.20 20.20 8.81
CA ILE A 393 27.28 19.28 7.67
C ILE A 393 26.48 19.82 6.49
N ASP A 394 27.11 19.87 5.32
CA ASP A 394 26.46 20.27 4.09
C ASP A 394 25.74 19.07 3.46
N LEU A 395 24.46 19.22 3.10
CA LEU A 395 23.65 18.12 2.54
C LEU A 395 24.29 17.49 1.28
N ILE A 396 24.99 18.31 0.49
CA ILE A 396 25.72 17.88 -0.71
C ILE A 396 26.89 16.94 -0.42
N ASP A 397 27.40 16.93 0.81
CA ASP A 397 28.49 16.03 1.21
C ASP A 397 28.01 14.65 1.66
N LEU A 398 26.69 14.43 1.74
CA LEU A 398 26.07 13.17 2.10
C LEU A 398 25.60 12.42 0.85
N LEU A 399 25.63 11.08 0.91
CA LEU A 399 24.88 10.27 -0.03
C LEU A 399 23.41 10.37 0.33
N ASN A 400 22.63 10.99 -0.55
CA ASN A 400 21.20 11.11 -0.36
C ASN A 400 20.53 9.84 -0.88
N VAL A 401 19.74 9.20 -0.03
CA VAL A 401 18.97 8.01 -0.34
C VAL A 401 17.51 8.23 0.03
N ARG A 402 16.60 7.57 -0.69
CA ARG A 402 15.18 7.48 -0.31
C ARG A 402 14.51 6.34 -1.02
N THR A 403 13.53 5.73 -0.35
CA THR A 403 12.81 4.58 -0.87
C THR A 403 11.31 4.83 -0.82
N PHE A 404 10.67 4.74 -1.99
CA PHE A 404 9.21 4.82 -2.17
C PHE A 404 8.59 6.08 -1.56
N LEU A 405 9.12 7.26 -1.91
CA LEU A 405 8.79 8.51 -1.23
C LEU A 405 8.34 9.65 -2.14
N ASP A 406 8.95 9.83 -3.32
CA ASP A 406 8.67 10.96 -4.19
C ASP A 406 7.20 10.95 -4.68
N HIS A 407 6.60 9.75 -4.81
CA HIS A 407 5.17 9.58 -5.10
C HIS A 407 4.25 10.02 -3.96
N ASN A 408 4.74 10.03 -2.71
CA ASN A 408 3.99 10.35 -1.50
C ASN A 408 4.32 11.76 -0.96
N ARG A 409 5.01 12.60 -1.75
CA ARG A 409 5.28 13.99 -1.36
C ARG A 409 3.96 14.78 -1.27
N PRO A 410 3.87 15.80 -0.40
CA PRO A 410 2.73 16.72 -0.41
C PRO A 410 2.55 17.34 -1.80
N TRP A 411 1.33 17.23 -2.36
CA TRP A 411 1.01 17.85 -3.64
C TRP A 411 1.18 19.38 -3.56
N ARG A 412 1.92 19.93 -4.52
CA ARG A 412 2.04 21.37 -4.76
C ARG A 412 1.84 21.65 -6.24
N PRO A 413 1.00 22.63 -6.61
CA PRO A 413 0.90 23.05 -8.00
C PRO A 413 2.26 23.58 -8.46
N PRO A 414 2.67 23.30 -9.72
CA PRO A 414 3.92 23.81 -10.23
C PRO A 414 3.89 25.34 -10.34
N GLU A 415 5.01 26.00 -10.06
CA GLU A 415 5.15 27.45 -10.26
C GLU A 415 5.20 27.80 -11.75
N THR A 416 5.80 26.93 -12.55
CA THR A 416 5.95 27.05 -14.00
C THR A 416 5.29 25.86 -14.68
N SER A 417 4.32 26.13 -15.55
CA SER A 417 3.74 25.09 -16.40
C SER A 417 4.37 25.11 -17.79
N ASN A 418 4.64 23.93 -18.35
CA ASN A 418 5.08 23.82 -19.73
C ASN A 418 3.86 23.67 -20.66
N PRO A 419 3.50 24.70 -21.46
CA PRO A 419 2.30 24.67 -22.29
C PRO A 419 2.39 23.64 -23.43
N SER A 420 3.58 23.15 -23.78
CA SER A 420 3.75 22.11 -24.79
C SER A 420 3.81 20.70 -24.20
N ARG A 421 3.56 20.54 -22.89
CA ARG A 421 3.58 19.23 -22.26
C ARG A 421 2.34 18.44 -22.66
N ALA A 422 2.58 17.25 -23.20
CA ALA A 422 1.58 16.22 -23.40
C ALA A 422 2.04 14.96 -22.65
N SER A 423 1.53 14.80 -21.43
CA SER A 423 1.83 13.64 -20.58
C SER A 423 1.42 12.34 -21.26
N GLN A 424 2.18 11.27 -21.04
CA GLN A 424 1.78 9.91 -21.40
C GLN A 424 1.15 9.15 -20.22
N SER A 425 1.04 9.81 -19.06
CA SER A 425 0.48 9.20 -17.87
C SER A 425 -0.99 8.87 -18.08
N THR A 426 -1.37 7.70 -17.61
CA THR A 426 -2.77 7.28 -17.45
C THR A 426 -3.16 7.23 -15.96
N GLY A 427 -2.42 7.93 -15.10
CA GLY A 427 -2.68 8.00 -13.67
C GLY A 427 -4.00 8.74 -13.36
N ALA A 428 -4.58 8.43 -12.20
CA ALA A 428 -5.68 9.21 -11.63
C ALA A 428 -5.15 9.90 -10.36
N PHE A 429 -4.89 11.21 -10.46
CA PHE A 429 -4.38 12.01 -9.36
C PHE A 429 -5.47 12.92 -8.80
N VAL A 430 -5.51 13.02 -7.47
CA VAL A 430 -6.59 13.67 -6.75
C VAL A 430 -6.03 14.55 -5.65
N TYR A 431 -6.54 15.77 -5.53
CA TYR A 431 -6.30 16.64 -4.39
C TYR A 431 -7.62 17.20 -3.88
N ARG A 432 -8.01 16.79 -2.66
CA ARG A 432 -9.24 17.25 -1.98
C ARG A 432 -10.49 17.10 -2.86
N GLY A 433 -10.68 15.91 -3.42
CA GLY A 433 -11.79 15.58 -4.31
C GLY A 433 -11.67 16.09 -5.75
N LYS A 434 -10.74 17.02 -6.03
CA LYS A 434 -10.53 17.55 -7.38
C LYS A 434 -9.54 16.67 -8.14
N ARG A 435 -9.87 16.37 -9.40
CA ARG A 435 -8.93 15.73 -10.33
C ARG A 435 -7.80 16.71 -10.65
N ILE A 436 -6.58 16.18 -10.73
CA ILE A 436 -5.42 16.94 -11.18
C ILE A 436 -5.09 16.50 -12.61
N ASN A 437 -4.83 17.47 -13.47
CA ASN A 437 -4.35 17.25 -14.85
C ASN A 437 -2.96 16.59 -14.82
N ASN A 438 -2.76 15.54 -15.61
CA ASN A 438 -1.51 14.78 -15.68
C ASN A 438 -0.30 15.62 -16.10
N ASN A 439 -0.48 16.63 -16.95
CA ASN A 439 0.58 17.55 -17.35
C ASN A 439 1.10 18.34 -16.13
N LEU A 440 0.20 18.79 -15.25
CA LEU A 440 0.58 19.51 -14.03
C LEU A 440 1.31 18.61 -13.03
N ILE A 441 0.94 17.33 -12.95
CA ILE A 441 1.63 16.35 -12.10
C ILE A 441 3.09 16.21 -12.54
N GLU A 442 3.33 16.10 -13.85
CA GLU A 442 4.68 15.99 -14.40
C GLU A 442 5.48 17.27 -14.24
N ASP A 443 4.90 18.45 -14.48
CA ASP A 443 5.57 19.74 -14.21
C ASP A 443 5.98 19.85 -12.74
N SER A 444 5.07 19.51 -11.82
CA SER A 444 5.36 19.49 -10.37
C SER A 444 6.46 18.48 -10.01
N LEU A 445 6.53 17.33 -10.69
CA LEU A 445 7.58 16.35 -10.47
C LEU A 445 8.95 16.84 -10.97
N VAL A 446 8.98 17.53 -12.11
CA VAL A 446 10.21 18.14 -12.64
C VAL A 446 10.73 19.22 -11.68
N GLU A 447 9.86 20.12 -11.22
CA GLU A 447 10.24 21.15 -10.24
C GLU A 447 10.79 20.55 -8.95
N HIS A 448 10.12 19.53 -8.41
CA HIS A 448 10.60 18.80 -7.24
C HIS A 448 12.04 18.25 -7.43
N PHE A 449 12.36 17.65 -8.58
CA PHE A 449 13.73 17.19 -8.83
C PHE A 449 14.73 18.34 -9.04
N LEU A 450 14.30 19.47 -9.60
CA LEU A 450 15.13 20.67 -9.73
C LEU A 450 15.47 21.26 -8.35
N GLU A 451 14.54 21.25 -7.39
CA GLU A 451 14.79 21.67 -6.01
C GLU A 451 15.85 20.79 -5.32
N TRP A 452 15.86 19.48 -5.60
CA TRP A 452 16.87 18.56 -5.06
C TRP A 452 18.23 18.64 -5.77
N ALA A 453 18.26 19.01 -7.04
CA ALA A 453 19.46 18.96 -7.89
C ALA A 453 20.72 19.61 -7.29
N PRO A 454 20.66 20.79 -6.63
CA PRO A 454 21.82 21.41 -6.00
C PRO A 454 22.48 20.54 -4.92
N TYR A 455 21.69 19.72 -4.23
CA TYR A 455 22.11 18.92 -3.08
C TYR A 455 22.55 17.50 -3.45
N ILE A 456 22.16 17.00 -4.62
CA ILE A 456 22.47 15.63 -5.06
C ILE A 456 23.54 15.58 -6.16
N LYS A 457 24.02 16.72 -6.67
CA LYS A 457 24.96 16.76 -7.80
C LYS A 457 26.35 16.16 -7.55
N LYS A 458 26.78 16.00 -6.28
CA LYS A 458 28.13 15.52 -5.94
C LYS A 458 28.20 13.99 -5.88
N PHE A 459 27.32 13.36 -5.12
CA PHE A 459 27.28 11.91 -4.90
C PHE A 459 26.08 11.21 -5.52
N GLY A 460 25.19 11.96 -6.17
CA GLY A 460 23.95 11.47 -6.73
C GLY A 460 22.83 11.34 -5.70
N LEU A 461 21.75 10.73 -6.17
CA LEU A 461 20.59 10.31 -5.40
C LEU A 461 20.38 8.82 -5.66
N LEU A 462 20.41 8.02 -4.60
CA LEU A 462 20.00 6.63 -4.67
C LEU A 462 18.51 6.52 -4.35
N MET A 463 17.71 6.18 -5.36
CA MET A 463 16.25 6.18 -5.24
C MET A 463 15.65 4.86 -5.68
N MET A 464 14.70 4.35 -4.90
CA MET A 464 13.76 3.32 -5.33
C MET A 464 12.37 3.93 -5.36
N GLU A 465 11.58 3.63 -6.38
CA GLU A 465 10.25 4.22 -6.52
C GLU A 465 9.21 3.24 -7.07
N LEU A 466 7.95 3.44 -6.71
CA LEU A 466 6.78 2.73 -7.24
C LEU A 466 6.15 3.54 -8.36
N HIS A 467 5.71 2.84 -9.40
CA HIS A 467 5.02 3.46 -10.54
C HIS A 467 3.66 2.81 -10.74
N THR A 468 2.68 3.63 -11.13
CA THR A 468 1.37 3.11 -11.56
C THR A 468 1.50 2.46 -12.94
N LEU A 469 0.66 1.46 -13.21
CA LEU A 469 0.58 0.80 -14.51
C LEU A 469 -0.66 1.25 -15.28
N PRO A 470 -0.62 1.29 -16.63
CA PRO A 470 -1.80 1.54 -17.43
C PRO A 470 -2.89 0.49 -17.21
N PRO A 471 -4.18 0.88 -17.09
CA PRO A 471 -5.28 -0.08 -16.88
C PRO A 471 -5.35 -1.20 -17.93
N LEU A 472 -5.03 -0.89 -19.19
CA LEU A 472 -4.98 -1.88 -20.27
C LEU A 472 -3.94 -2.99 -20.04
N VAL A 473 -2.82 -2.66 -19.37
CA VAL A 473 -1.76 -3.64 -19.06
C VAL A 473 -2.17 -4.51 -17.88
N THR A 474 -2.86 -3.95 -16.88
CA THR A 474 -3.30 -4.71 -15.70
C THR A 474 -4.56 -5.54 -15.94
N ALA A 475 -5.37 -5.16 -16.94
CA ALA A 475 -6.59 -5.87 -17.32
C ALA A 475 -6.36 -7.09 -18.20
N ALA A 476 -5.18 -7.19 -18.83
CA ALA A 476 -4.74 -8.31 -19.67
C ALA A 476 -4.29 -9.49 -18.79
#